data_AF-A0A5C6XFR8-F1
#
_entry.id   AF-A0A5C6XFR8-F1
#
_cell.length_a   1.000
_cell.length_b   1.000
_cell.length_c   1.000
_cell.angle_alpha   90.00
_cell.angle_beta   90.00
_cell.angle_gamma   90.00
#
_symmetry.space_group_name_H-M   'P 1'
#
loop_
_entity.id
_entity.type
_entity.pdbx_description
1 polymer ?
#
loop_
_entity_poly.entity_id
_entity_poly.type
_entity_poly.pdbx_seq_one_letter_code
_entity_poly.pdbx_strand_id
1 'polypeptide(L)'
;MTFCRSRMLARVGLLLFIILIILSTGCESEHVQECANTAECDADFTCIAGRCQSPDVSLADVDVNDATDPGDCRVDLCADGLICNAVTGVCENCALDEQCEEFAVCHATERVCTCRAGYVRCGGVCVPENSVQSCAGPCQPCPEVEHGEAVCVQQTCSASCEEGFFLCEEGCDGPPGTCVECLNNTHCTDPDAPVCNQGVCGTCASNDDCAGVEGKPVCDPASATCVECLLDQAQACGDFSCDPETRSCTTTGLRSRGSCEPCRSDAECKTDHICVAMDFDGSPRDAAYCLRIDNAPANETDCLEPFTVLDIRASITTGEFAIVCGINEALTTCEAVLDYDSECADADDCGVPGLNDGVCDTIEFEPGSRCSYPCDTASQYPQCHSPFSCATGTGGTQYCGAW
;
A
#
# COMPACT_ATOMS: atom_id res chain seq x y z
N MET A 1 3.73 40.18 38.48
CA MET A 1 2.93 38.96 38.24
C MET A 1 3.85 38.01 37.49
N THR A 2 4.74 37.21 38.07
CA THR A 2 4.84 36.47 39.35
C THR A 2 3.78 35.38 39.52
N PHE A 3 4.12 34.16 39.07
CA PHE A 3 3.80 32.80 39.57
C PHE A 3 4.63 31.87 38.66
N CYS A 4 5.69 31.13 39.02
CA CYS A 4 6.18 30.45 40.23
C CYS A 4 5.36 29.25 40.72
N ARG A 5 6.06 28.12 40.89
CA ARG A 5 5.76 26.82 41.54
C ARG A 5 5.04 25.75 40.69
N SER A 6 5.38 24.47 40.79
CA SER A 6 6.52 23.74 41.41
C SER A 6 6.39 22.25 41.05
N ARG A 7 7.53 21.64 40.67
CA ARG A 7 8.09 20.39 41.23
C ARG A 7 7.20 19.59 42.19
N MET A 8 7.14 18.27 41.97
CA MET A 8 7.84 17.26 42.79
C MET A 8 7.50 15.85 42.28
N LEU A 9 8.53 15.08 41.88
CA LEU A 9 8.98 13.82 42.52
C LEU A 9 8.14 12.60 42.10
N ALA A 10 8.69 11.42 41.81
CA ALA A 10 10.04 10.91 42.00
C ALA A 10 10.12 9.47 41.47
N ARG A 11 11.33 9.12 41.00
CA ARG A 11 12.02 7.84 41.26
C ARG A 11 11.37 6.55 40.73
N VAL A 12 11.74 6.16 39.51
CA VAL A 12 12.30 4.83 39.19
C VAL A 12 13.15 5.01 37.92
N GLY A 13 14.36 4.46 37.86
CA GLY A 13 15.13 4.36 36.60
C GLY A 13 16.53 4.97 36.58
N LEU A 14 17.13 5.28 37.73
CA LEU A 14 18.57 5.51 37.85
C LEU A 14 19.29 4.15 37.83
N LEU A 15 19.47 3.53 36.66
CA LEU A 15 20.39 2.38 36.50
C LEU A 15 20.73 1.97 35.05
N LEU A 16 20.30 2.67 34.00
CA LEU A 16 20.56 2.28 32.61
C LEU A 16 21.28 3.32 31.73
N PHE A 17 21.72 4.44 32.31
CA PHE A 17 22.41 5.53 31.59
C PHE A 17 23.93 5.60 31.83
N ILE A 18 24.55 4.50 32.27
CA ILE A 18 26.00 4.39 32.57
C ILE A 18 26.74 3.44 31.60
N ILE A 19 26.08 2.91 30.56
CA ILE A 19 26.70 1.94 29.61
C ILE A 19 26.63 2.40 28.13
N LEU A 20 26.52 3.72 27.85
CA LEU A 20 26.46 4.20 26.45
C LEU A 20 27.07 5.59 26.22
N ILE A 21 28.20 5.89 26.89
CA ILE A 21 29.10 6.99 26.51
C ILE A 21 30.55 6.53 26.71
N ILE A 22 30.95 5.47 26.01
CA ILE A 22 32.36 5.11 25.81
C ILE A 22 32.46 4.63 24.37
N LEU A 23 32.87 5.54 23.47
CA LEU A 23 33.55 5.31 22.16
C LEU A 23 33.44 6.59 21.31
N SER A 24 34.05 7.68 21.79
CA SER A 24 34.35 8.86 20.95
C SER A 24 35.44 9.72 21.59
N THR A 25 36.63 9.16 21.74
CA THR A 25 37.87 9.93 21.98
C THR A 25 39.02 9.21 21.29
N GLY A 26 39.67 9.86 20.32
CA GLY A 26 40.88 9.35 19.70
C GLY A 26 41.20 9.90 18.30
N CYS A 27 41.07 11.20 18.08
CA CYS A 27 41.89 11.88 17.07
C CYS A 27 42.84 12.79 17.83
N GLU A 28 44.02 12.26 18.17
CA GLU A 28 45.14 13.08 18.62
C GLU A 28 45.59 13.96 17.46
N SER A 29 45.30 15.26 17.54
CA SER A 29 46.07 16.25 16.80
C SER A 29 47.46 16.27 17.43
N GLU A 30 48.52 16.00 16.66
CA GLU A 30 49.91 16.20 17.09
C GLU A 30 50.09 17.63 17.63
N HIS A 31 50.07 17.76 18.96
CA HIS A 31 50.29 19.03 19.61
C HIS A 31 51.80 19.26 19.68
N VAL A 32 52.34 19.92 18.66
CA VAL A 32 53.76 20.27 18.61
C VAL A 32 54.08 21.21 19.78
N GLN A 33 54.80 20.72 20.78
CA GLN A 33 55.20 21.50 21.96
C GLN A 33 56.35 22.43 21.59
N GLU A 34 56.09 23.73 21.65
CA GLU A 34 57.11 24.76 21.48
C GLU A 34 57.97 24.89 22.74
N CYS A 35 59.27 25.14 22.57
CA CYS A 35 60.24 25.25 23.66
C CYS A 35 61.24 26.36 23.40
N ALA A 36 61.70 27.05 24.44
CA ALA A 36 62.83 27.97 24.35
C ALA A 36 64.16 27.28 24.68
N ASN A 37 64.14 26.20 25.45
CA ASN A 37 65.30 25.38 25.81
C ASN A 37 64.87 23.95 26.18
N THR A 38 65.83 23.02 26.22
CA THR A 38 65.59 21.58 26.43
C THR A 38 64.92 21.22 27.76
N ALA A 39 65.00 22.07 28.79
CA ALA A 39 64.36 21.77 30.08
C ALA A 39 62.82 21.89 30.04
N GLU A 40 62.28 22.49 28.98
CA GLU A 40 60.84 22.66 28.74
C GLU A 40 60.22 21.48 27.95
N CYS A 41 61.07 20.55 27.49
CA CYS A 41 60.65 19.33 26.81
C CYS A 41 60.46 18.19 27.80
N ASP A 42 59.59 17.23 27.45
CA ASP A 42 59.45 15.99 28.20
C ASP A 42 60.78 15.23 28.25
N ALA A 43 60.93 14.39 29.28
CA ALA A 43 62.11 13.56 29.43
C ALA A 43 62.34 12.77 28.13
N ASP A 44 63.59 12.81 27.64
CA ASP A 44 64.04 12.21 26.37
C ASP A 44 63.77 13.02 25.09
N PHE A 45 63.39 14.30 25.18
CA PHE A 45 63.31 15.22 24.02
C PHE A 45 64.29 16.39 24.15
N THR A 46 64.77 16.90 23.01
CA THR A 46 65.71 18.03 22.92
C THR A 46 65.05 19.21 22.21
N CYS A 47 65.25 20.43 22.70
CA CYS A 47 64.69 21.61 22.05
C CYS A 47 65.54 22.02 20.84
N ILE A 48 65.01 21.85 19.63
CA ILE A 48 65.67 22.20 18.38
C ILE A 48 64.78 23.18 17.62
N ALA A 49 65.32 24.38 17.33
CA ALA A 49 64.63 25.44 16.59
C ALA A 49 63.23 25.81 17.13
N GLY A 50 63.04 25.71 18.45
CA GLY A 50 61.78 26.09 19.09
C GLY A 50 60.79 24.94 19.30
N ARG A 51 61.15 23.69 19.00
CA ARG A 51 60.27 22.51 19.13
C ARG A 51 60.99 21.34 19.80
N CYS A 52 60.26 20.58 20.62
CA CYS A 52 60.78 19.38 21.28
C CYS A 52 60.84 18.20 20.30
N GLN A 53 62.03 17.64 20.08
CA GLN A 53 62.26 16.50 19.17
C GLN A 53 63.04 15.38 19.88
N SER A 54 62.69 14.11 19.65
CA SER A 54 63.39 12.98 20.29
C SER A 54 64.74 12.75 19.63
N PRO A 55 65.82 12.54 20.39
CA PRO A 55 67.11 12.11 19.87
C PRO A 55 67.10 10.59 19.71
N ASP A 56 66.28 10.04 18.79
CA ASP A 56 66.42 8.64 18.39
C ASP A 56 67.25 8.55 17.11
N VAL A 57 68.45 8.02 17.30
CA VAL A 57 69.47 7.78 16.29
C VAL A 57 69.35 6.30 15.91
N SER A 58 68.34 5.96 15.11
CA SER A 58 68.22 4.63 14.54
C SER A 58 67.46 4.63 13.22
N LEU A 59 68.05 5.29 12.22
CA LEU A 59 68.20 4.84 10.83
C LEU A 59 69.13 5.88 10.18
N ALA A 60 70.12 5.43 9.43
CA ALA A 60 71.03 6.32 8.74
C ALA A 60 70.22 7.34 7.92
N ASP A 61 70.55 8.61 8.08
CA ASP A 61 70.11 9.70 7.21
C ASP A 61 70.34 9.27 5.76
N VAL A 62 69.28 8.78 5.12
CA VAL A 62 69.12 8.86 3.67
C VAL A 62 68.83 10.32 3.43
N ASP A 63 69.82 10.98 2.84
CA ASP A 63 69.80 12.36 2.40
C ASP A 63 68.46 12.67 1.71
N VAL A 64 67.62 13.50 2.34
CA VAL A 64 66.30 13.92 1.80
C VAL A 64 66.46 14.92 0.64
N ASN A 65 67.65 14.95 0.01
CA ASN A 65 67.90 15.63 -1.25
C ASN A 65 68.44 14.70 -2.35
N ASP A 66 68.49 13.38 -2.13
CA ASP A 66 68.62 12.45 -3.26
C ASP A 66 67.25 12.31 -3.90
N ALA A 67 67.15 12.72 -5.16
CA ALA A 67 65.93 12.59 -5.94
C ALA A 67 65.42 11.16 -5.79
N THR A 68 64.17 10.98 -5.36
CA THR A 68 63.46 9.72 -5.59
C THR A 68 63.73 9.32 -7.02
N ASP A 69 64.54 8.29 -7.25
CA ASP A 69 64.87 7.82 -8.58
C ASP A 69 63.53 7.49 -9.23
N PRO A 70 63.08 8.22 -10.28
CA PRO A 70 61.74 8.12 -10.86
C PRO A 70 61.45 6.78 -11.57
N GLY A 71 62.12 5.70 -11.15
CA GLY A 71 61.99 4.35 -11.66
C GLY A 71 62.26 3.27 -10.62
N ASP A 72 62.41 3.60 -9.32
CA ASP A 72 62.49 2.58 -8.28
C ASP A 72 61.10 1.98 -8.01
N CYS A 73 60.90 0.78 -8.53
CA CYS A 73 59.64 0.07 -8.49
C CYS A 73 59.20 -0.34 -7.07
N ARG A 74 60.10 -0.20 -6.08
CA ARG A 74 59.80 -0.45 -4.66
C ARG A 74 59.04 0.71 -4.03
N VAL A 75 59.05 1.87 -4.70
CA VAL A 75 58.38 3.09 -4.26
C VAL A 75 57.21 3.41 -5.18
N ASP A 76 57.40 3.32 -6.51
CA ASP A 76 56.36 3.53 -7.51
C ASP A 76 56.02 2.23 -8.24
N LEU A 77 54.73 1.95 -8.47
CA LEU A 77 54.34 0.72 -9.16
C LEU A 77 54.87 0.69 -10.60
N CYS A 78 55.34 -0.49 -11.03
CA CYS A 78 55.75 -0.70 -12.40
C CYS A 78 54.61 -0.46 -13.40
N ALA A 79 54.99 -0.08 -14.62
CA ALA A 79 54.07 -0.06 -15.75
C ALA A 79 53.40 -1.43 -15.93
N ASP A 80 52.18 -1.43 -16.47
CA ASP A 80 51.30 -2.60 -16.46
C ASP A 80 51.97 -3.89 -16.94
N GLY A 81 51.94 -4.88 -16.04
CA GLY A 81 52.42 -6.25 -16.20
C GLY A 81 53.95 -6.43 -16.14
N LEU A 82 54.73 -5.40 -15.81
CA LEU A 82 56.13 -5.56 -15.42
C LEU A 82 56.24 -5.94 -13.94
N ILE A 83 57.27 -6.70 -13.59
CA ILE A 83 57.54 -7.14 -12.21
C ILE A 83 58.61 -6.25 -11.59
N CYS A 84 58.46 -5.96 -10.29
CA CYS A 84 59.47 -5.22 -9.56
C CYS A 84 60.58 -6.15 -9.05
N ASN A 85 61.81 -5.93 -9.50
CA ASN A 85 62.95 -6.62 -8.92
C ASN A 85 63.31 -5.99 -7.57
N ALA A 86 62.96 -6.68 -6.47
CA ALA A 86 63.17 -6.14 -5.11
C ALA A 86 64.64 -5.86 -4.76
N VAL A 87 65.59 -6.48 -5.47
CA VAL A 87 67.03 -6.28 -5.23
C VAL A 87 67.53 -5.03 -5.93
N THR A 88 67.11 -4.82 -7.18
CA THR A 88 67.62 -3.72 -8.02
C THR A 88 66.72 -2.48 -8.02
N GLY A 89 65.45 -2.62 -7.63
CA GLY A 89 64.44 -1.57 -7.76
C GLY A 89 64.00 -1.32 -9.20
N VAL A 90 64.35 -2.17 -10.16
CA VAL A 90 64.04 -1.95 -11.58
C VAL A 90 62.84 -2.80 -12.01
N CYS A 91 61.94 -2.21 -12.80
CA CYS A 91 60.87 -2.94 -13.49
C CYS A 91 61.44 -3.84 -14.59
N GLU A 92 61.16 -5.13 -14.51
CA GLU A 92 61.64 -6.12 -15.47
C GLU A 92 60.51 -6.96 -16.05
N ASN A 93 60.81 -7.62 -17.17
CA ASN A 93 59.92 -8.55 -17.82
C ASN A 93 59.89 -9.87 -17.05
N CYS A 94 58.74 -10.53 -16.99
CA CYS A 94 58.63 -11.86 -16.41
C CYS A 94 59.32 -12.91 -17.31
N ALA A 95 59.85 -13.96 -16.69
CA ALA A 95 60.40 -15.13 -17.39
C ALA A 95 59.61 -16.42 -17.08
N LEU A 96 58.97 -16.49 -15.91
CA LEU A 96 58.19 -17.62 -15.41
C LEU A 96 56.90 -17.11 -14.76
N ASP A 97 55.85 -17.95 -14.78
CA ASP A 97 54.56 -17.64 -14.15
C ASP A 97 54.70 -17.38 -12.64
N GLU A 98 55.65 -18.03 -11.98
CA GLU A 98 55.94 -17.92 -10.54
C GLU A 98 56.43 -16.52 -10.13
N GLN A 99 56.89 -15.72 -11.09
CA GLN A 99 57.30 -14.33 -10.86
C GLN A 99 56.13 -13.35 -10.92
N CYS A 100 54.99 -13.78 -11.46
CA CYS A 100 53.79 -12.99 -11.50
C CYS A 100 52.99 -13.15 -10.20
N GLU A 101 52.14 -12.16 -9.93
CA GLU A 101 51.23 -12.15 -8.80
C GLU A 101 50.16 -13.25 -8.85
N GLU A 102 49.39 -13.38 -7.77
CA GLU A 102 48.31 -14.37 -7.69
C GLU A 102 47.31 -14.18 -8.84
N PHE A 103 46.94 -15.28 -9.49
CA PHE A 103 46.07 -15.32 -10.68
C PHE A 103 46.61 -14.65 -11.96
N ALA A 104 47.89 -14.27 -11.99
CA ALA A 104 48.58 -13.89 -13.22
C ALA A 104 49.40 -15.05 -13.82
N VAL A 105 49.79 -14.90 -15.08
CA VAL A 105 50.69 -15.78 -15.84
C VAL A 105 51.64 -14.93 -16.68
N CYS A 106 52.83 -15.43 -16.94
CA CYS A 106 53.80 -14.73 -17.76
C CYS A 106 53.52 -14.97 -19.24
N HIS A 107 53.17 -13.93 -19.99
CA HIS A 107 52.87 -14.07 -21.41
C HIS A 107 54.15 -14.45 -22.19
N ALA A 108 54.14 -15.60 -22.87
CA ALA A 108 55.34 -16.23 -23.41
C ALA A 108 56.14 -15.38 -24.42
N THR A 109 55.47 -14.49 -25.15
CA THR A 109 56.10 -13.63 -26.17
C THR A 109 56.34 -12.20 -25.70
N GLU A 110 55.39 -11.63 -24.98
CA GLU A 110 55.46 -10.24 -24.53
C GLU A 110 56.30 -10.12 -23.25
N ARG A 111 56.44 -11.22 -22.51
CA ARG A 111 57.14 -11.30 -21.22
C ARG A 111 56.62 -10.29 -20.20
N VAL A 112 55.32 -10.09 -20.24
CA VAL A 112 54.54 -9.24 -19.34
C VAL A 112 53.56 -10.15 -18.61
N CYS A 113 53.34 -9.91 -17.32
CA CYS A 113 52.35 -10.62 -16.53
C CYS A 113 50.94 -10.22 -16.96
N THR A 114 50.15 -11.19 -17.39
CA THR A 114 48.74 -11.03 -17.75
C THR A 114 47.86 -11.89 -16.85
N CYS A 115 46.61 -11.49 -16.65
CA CYS A 115 45.71 -12.26 -15.81
C CYS A 115 45.30 -13.58 -16.48
N ARG A 116 45.10 -14.62 -15.67
CA ARG A 116 44.53 -15.89 -16.11
C ARG A 116 43.11 -15.69 -16.64
N ALA A 117 42.64 -16.62 -17.46
CA ALA A 117 41.25 -16.63 -17.90
C ALA A 117 40.30 -16.62 -16.69
N GLY A 118 39.27 -15.78 -16.73
CA GLY A 118 38.37 -15.52 -15.59
C GLY A 118 38.81 -14.38 -14.67
N TYR A 119 39.95 -13.73 -14.95
CA TYR A 119 40.50 -12.63 -14.16
C TYR A 119 40.84 -11.43 -15.04
N VAL A 120 40.73 -10.24 -14.46
CA VAL A 120 41.01 -8.95 -15.08
C VAL A 120 42.04 -8.18 -14.26
N ARG A 121 42.81 -7.32 -14.91
CA ARG A 121 43.83 -6.49 -14.25
C ARG A 121 43.21 -5.20 -13.71
N CYS A 122 43.35 -4.99 -12.41
CA CYS A 122 42.74 -3.91 -11.64
C CYS A 122 43.76 -3.29 -10.67
N GLY A 123 44.16 -2.05 -10.93
CA GLY A 123 45.15 -1.36 -10.09
C GLY A 123 46.50 -2.11 -10.00
N GLY A 124 46.85 -2.85 -11.05
CA GLY A 124 48.05 -3.67 -11.09
C GLY A 124 47.92 -5.08 -10.53
N VAL A 125 46.73 -5.49 -10.05
CA VAL A 125 46.44 -6.82 -9.47
C VAL A 125 45.39 -7.58 -10.28
N CYS A 126 45.51 -8.90 -10.40
CA CYS A 126 44.50 -9.75 -11.03
C CYS A 126 43.34 -10.09 -10.07
N VAL A 127 42.13 -9.67 -10.41
CA VAL A 127 40.90 -9.94 -9.64
C VAL A 127 39.89 -10.71 -10.49
N PRO A 128 38.94 -11.46 -9.87
CA PRO A 128 37.93 -12.20 -10.61
C PRO A 128 37.09 -11.27 -11.50
N GLU A 129 36.86 -11.66 -12.75
CA GLU A 129 36.15 -10.83 -13.75
C GLU A 129 34.67 -10.56 -13.41
N ASN A 130 34.12 -11.33 -12.47
CA ASN A 130 32.77 -11.25 -11.93
C ASN A 130 32.73 -10.73 -10.48
N SER A 131 33.81 -10.13 -9.98
CA SER A 131 33.85 -9.53 -8.66
C SER A 131 33.06 -8.22 -8.62
N VAL A 132 32.01 -8.15 -7.79
CA VAL A 132 31.23 -6.92 -7.58
C VAL A 132 32.04 -5.78 -6.97
N GLN A 133 33.18 -6.08 -6.34
CA GLN A 133 34.10 -5.08 -5.76
C GLN A 133 35.07 -4.49 -6.80
N SER A 134 35.14 -5.05 -8.01
CA SER A 134 36.13 -4.68 -9.03
C SER A 134 35.60 -4.95 -10.45
N CYS A 135 34.41 -4.45 -10.75
CA CYS A 135 33.67 -4.83 -11.95
C CYS A 135 33.70 -3.79 -13.06
N ALA A 136 33.19 -2.58 -12.79
CA ALA A 136 33.10 -1.53 -13.80
C ALA A 136 34.51 -1.00 -14.11
N GLY A 137 34.81 -0.59 -15.35
CA GLY A 137 36.08 0.11 -15.62
C GLY A 137 36.10 1.45 -14.88
N PRO A 138 37.13 1.87 -14.12
CA PRO A 138 38.47 1.31 -13.80
C PRO A 138 38.51 0.45 -12.51
N CYS A 139 37.94 -0.75 -12.56
CA CYS A 139 37.83 -1.67 -11.43
C CYS A 139 37.18 -1.07 -10.19
N GLN A 140 36.11 -0.32 -10.41
CA GLN A 140 35.31 0.24 -9.34
C GLN A 140 34.31 -0.82 -8.83
N PRO A 141 33.97 -0.78 -7.53
CA PRO A 141 32.86 -1.57 -7.02
C PRO A 141 31.58 -1.17 -7.74
N CYS A 142 30.69 -2.13 -7.94
CA CYS A 142 29.35 -1.83 -8.45
C CYS A 142 28.61 -0.96 -7.45
N PRO A 143 27.79 -0.01 -7.94
CA PRO A 143 26.95 0.80 -7.06
C PRO A 143 25.99 -0.10 -6.28
N GLU A 144 25.60 0.35 -5.09
CA GLU A 144 24.50 -0.27 -4.36
C GLU A 144 23.22 -0.17 -5.19
N VAL A 145 22.44 -1.25 -5.18
CA VAL A 145 21.18 -1.36 -5.91
C VAL A 145 20.06 -1.37 -4.89
N GLU A 146 19.19 -0.38 -4.94
CA GLU A 146 17.97 -0.37 -4.13
C GLU A 146 17.04 -1.49 -4.62
N HIS A 147 16.44 -2.26 -3.70
CA HIS A 147 15.56 -3.41 -4.00
C HIS A 147 16.22 -4.50 -4.86
N GLY A 148 17.52 -4.71 -4.69
CA GLY A 148 18.25 -5.74 -5.41
C GLY A 148 19.68 -5.91 -4.91
N GLU A 149 20.40 -6.79 -5.60
CA GLU A 149 21.81 -7.03 -5.37
C GLU A 149 22.62 -6.66 -6.62
N ALA A 150 23.76 -6.01 -6.45
CA ALA A 150 24.67 -5.73 -7.55
C ALA A 150 25.27 -7.03 -8.10
N VAL A 151 25.31 -7.16 -9.43
CA VAL A 151 25.89 -8.31 -10.13
C VAL A 151 26.92 -7.82 -11.13
N CYS A 152 28.08 -8.49 -11.18
CA CYS A 152 29.10 -8.21 -12.18
C CYS A 152 29.08 -9.26 -13.29
N VAL A 153 28.75 -8.85 -14.51
CA VAL A 153 28.78 -9.73 -15.70
C VAL A 153 29.75 -9.14 -16.71
N GLN A 154 30.87 -9.83 -16.95
CA GLN A 154 31.88 -9.45 -17.95
C GLN A 154 32.31 -7.98 -17.81
N GLN A 155 32.73 -7.57 -16.61
CA GLN A 155 33.18 -6.20 -16.32
C GLN A 155 32.10 -5.11 -16.52
N THR A 156 30.83 -5.50 -16.52
CA THR A 156 29.68 -4.58 -16.54
C THR A 156 28.84 -4.81 -15.29
N CYS A 157 28.62 -3.74 -14.53
CA CYS A 157 27.71 -3.79 -13.40
C CYS A 157 26.26 -3.88 -13.89
N SER A 158 25.51 -4.76 -13.25
CA SER A 158 24.09 -4.99 -13.44
C SER A 158 23.46 -5.24 -12.06
N ALA A 159 22.18 -5.61 -12.04
CA ALA A 159 21.43 -5.85 -10.83
C ALA A 159 20.59 -7.13 -10.94
N SER A 160 20.49 -7.85 -9.83
CA SER A 160 19.49 -8.90 -9.63
C SER A 160 18.45 -8.36 -8.66
N CYS A 161 17.23 -8.15 -9.14
CA CYS A 161 16.16 -7.54 -8.35
C CYS A 161 15.52 -8.52 -7.38
N GLU A 162 15.04 -7.99 -6.26
CA GLU A 162 14.21 -8.72 -5.29
C GLU A 162 12.86 -9.12 -5.90
N GLU A 163 12.16 -10.05 -5.26
CA GLU A 163 10.81 -10.44 -5.68
C GLU A 163 9.86 -9.23 -5.65
N GLY A 164 9.10 -9.03 -6.73
CA GLY A 164 8.23 -7.86 -6.91
C GLY A 164 8.89 -6.66 -7.56
N PHE A 165 10.21 -6.68 -7.77
CA PHE A 165 10.95 -5.64 -8.49
C PHE A 165 11.51 -6.16 -9.82
N PHE A 166 11.70 -5.24 -10.74
CA PHE A 166 12.08 -5.52 -12.12
C PHE A 166 13.31 -4.72 -12.51
N LEU A 167 14.23 -5.37 -13.23
CA LEU A 167 15.39 -4.67 -13.77
C LEU A 167 14.95 -3.76 -14.91
N CYS A 168 15.17 -2.46 -14.73
CA CYS A 168 14.88 -1.46 -15.73
C CYS A 168 16.03 -1.45 -16.76
N GLU A 169 15.79 -1.96 -17.97
CA GLU A 169 16.74 -1.86 -19.09
C GLU A 169 16.44 -0.63 -19.97
N GLU A 170 17.11 -0.47 -21.12
CA GLU A 170 16.78 0.66 -22.00
C GLU A 170 15.31 0.61 -22.47
N GLY A 171 14.58 1.72 -22.26
CA GLY A 171 13.21 1.88 -22.72
C GLY A 171 12.13 1.46 -21.72
N CYS A 172 12.49 1.03 -20.51
CA CYS A 172 11.56 0.97 -19.38
C CYS A 172 11.18 2.40 -18.91
N ASP A 173 10.06 2.50 -18.21
CA ASP A 173 9.69 3.73 -17.52
C ASP A 173 10.43 3.78 -16.18
N GLY A 174 11.69 4.23 -16.16
CA GLY A 174 12.52 4.31 -14.95
C GLY A 174 14.01 4.50 -15.26
N PRO A 175 14.89 4.66 -14.24
CA PRO A 175 16.32 4.77 -14.44
C PRO A 175 16.92 3.44 -14.94
N PRO A 176 17.65 3.39 -16.06
CA PRO A 176 18.27 2.15 -16.52
C PRO A 176 19.29 1.60 -15.51
N GLY A 177 19.33 0.27 -15.35
CA GLY A 177 20.24 -0.42 -14.44
C GLY A 177 19.79 -0.43 -12.98
N THR A 178 18.59 0.06 -12.66
CA THR A 178 18.02 -0.01 -11.31
C THR A 178 16.86 -1.00 -11.25
N CYS A 179 16.60 -1.51 -10.04
CA CYS A 179 15.39 -2.29 -9.77
C CYS A 179 14.23 -1.33 -9.48
N VAL A 180 13.15 -1.48 -10.23
CA VAL A 180 11.95 -0.64 -10.17
C VAL A 180 10.73 -1.49 -9.83
N GLU A 181 9.73 -0.89 -9.23
CA GLU A 181 8.48 -1.57 -8.85
C GLU A 181 7.70 -2.04 -10.09
N CYS A 182 7.80 -1.29 -11.19
CA CYS A 182 7.05 -1.56 -12.40
C CYS A 182 7.86 -1.21 -13.66
N LEU A 183 7.60 -1.94 -14.75
CA LEU A 183 8.09 -1.59 -16.09
C LEU A 183 7.00 -0.98 -16.98
N ASN A 184 5.75 -1.26 -16.62
CA ASN A 184 4.52 -0.82 -17.27
C ASN A 184 3.33 -1.12 -16.33
N ASN A 185 2.13 -0.64 -16.66
CA ASN A 185 0.95 -0.77 -15.81
C ASN A 185 0.56 -2.22 -15.46
N THR A 186 0.96 -3.22 -16.24
CA THR A 186 0.61 -4.63 -15.92
C THR A 186 1.34 -5.17 -14.69
N HIS A 187 2.40 -4.50 -14.22
CA HIS A 187 3.08 -4.82 -12.97
C HIS A 187 2.43 -4.14 -11.75
N CYS A 188 1.56 -3.16 -11.99
CA CYS A 188 0.86 -2.41 -10.96
C CYS A 188 -0.54 -3.00 -10.76
N THR A 189 -0.63 -4.09 -9.99
CA THR A 189 -1.89 -4.80 -9.73
C THR A 189 -2.66 -4.26 -8.51
N ASP A 190 -2.06 -3.34 -7.75
CA ASP A 190 -2.72 -2.69 -6.63
C ASP A 190 -3.76 -1.68 -7.15
N PRO A 191 -5.06 -1.79 -6.79
CA PRO A 191 -6.07 -0.82 -7.20
C PRO A 191 -5.80 0.61 -6.73
N ASP A 192 -5.04 0.80 -5.65
CA ASP A 192 -4.69 2.13 -5.15
C ASP A 192 -3.49 2.73 -5.91
N ALA A 193 -2.73 1.90 -6.63
CA ALA A 193 -1.57 2.29 -7.41
C ALA A 193 -1.46 1.50 -8.73
N PRO A 194 -2.38 1.69 -9.70
CA PRO A 194 -2.46 0.88 -10.94
C PRO A 194 -1.58 1.37 -12.10
N VAL A 195 -0.97 2.55 -12.00
CA VAL A 195 -0.21 3.18 -13.09
C VAL A 195 1.28 3.07 -12.83
N CYS A 196 2.05 2.59 -13.79
CA CYS A 196 3.50 2.70 -13.73
C CYS A 196 3.94 4.08 -14.21
N ASN A 197 4.66 4.82 -13.36
CA ASN A 197 5.24 6.10 -13.70
C ASN A 197 6.65 6.20 -13.13
N GLN A 198 7.65 6.30 -14.01
CA GLN A 198 9.07 6.39 -13.64
C GLN A 198 9.53 5.26 -12.70
N GLY A 199 8.93 4.07 -12.84
CA GLY A 199 9.36 2.85 -12.18
C GLY A 199 8.67 2.64 -10.84
N VAL A 200 7.68 3.47 -10.53
CA VAL A 200 6.90 3.43 -9.30
C VAL A 200 5.43 3.33 -9.67
N CYS A 201 4.70 2.48 -8.95
CA CYS A 201 3.26 2.38 -9.11
C CYS A 201 2.56 3.58 -8.46
N GLY A 202 1.57 4.14 -9.14
CA GLY A 202 0.86 5.36 -8.74
C GLY A 202 -0.61 5.33 -9.15
N THR A 203 -1.34 6.38 -8.78
CA THR A 203 -2.80 6.47 -8.89
C THR A 203 -3.32 6.49 -10.33
N CYS A 204 -4.57 6.07 -10.55
CA CYS A 204 -5.23 6.20 -11.85
C CYS A 204 -5.70 7.64 -12.14
N ALA A 205 -5.79 7.99 -13.41
CA ALA A 205 -6.42 9.22 -13.89
C ALA A 205 -7.58 8.95 -14.87
N SER A 206 -7.64 7.74 -15.44
CA SER A 206 -8.63 7.31 -16.42
C SER A 206 -8.87 5.81 -16.34
N ASN A 207 -9.96 5.31 -16.93
CA ASN A 207 -10.26 3.87 -16.91
C ASN A 207 -9.19 3.03 -17.66
N ASP A 208 -8.48 3.63 -18.63
CA ASP A 208 -7.39 2.95 -19.35
C ASP A 208 -6.24 2.56 -18.40
N ASP A 209 -6.05 3.32 -17.32
CA ASP A 209 -5.05 3.05 -16.29
C ASP A 209 -5.37 1.79 -15.48
N CYS A 210 -6.65 1.42 -15.41
CA CYS A 210 -7.14 0.28 -14.63
C CYS A 210 -7.13 -1.04 -15.40
N ALA A 211 -6.66 -1.06 -16.65
CA ALA A 211 -6.67 -2.26 -17.49
C ALA A 211 -5.85 -3.44 -16.91
N GLY A 212 -4.88 -3.16 -16.04
CA GLY A 212 -4.05 -4.16 -15.35
C GLY A 212 -4.65 -4.70 -14.04
N VAL A 213 -5.74 -4.10 -13.54
CA VAL A 213 -6.32 -4.45 -12.24
C VAL A 213 -7.51 -5.38 -12.44
N GLU A 214 -7.39 -6.62 -11.94
CA GLU A 214 -8.43 -7.62 -12.09
C GLU A 214 -9.75 -7.19 -11.40
N GLY A 215 -10.85 -7.21 -12.16
CA GLY A 215 -12.19 -6.91 -11.67
C GLY A 215 -12.48 -5.43 -11.38
N LYS A 216 -11.51 -4.52 -11.55
CA LYS A 216 -11.67 -3.10 -11.21
C LYS A 216 -11.34 -2.20 -12.40
N PRO A 217 -12.17 -2.18 -13.47
CA PRO A 217 -11.84 -1.50 -14.71
C PRO A 217 -12.11 0.03 -14.69
N VAL A 218 -12.66 0.56 -13.61
CA VAL A 218 -13.10 1.96 -13.53
C VAL A 218 -12.16 2.75 -12.63
N CYS A 219 -11.66 3.90 -13.10
CA CYS A 219 -10.94 4.82 -12.24
C CYS A 219 -11.94 5.74 -11.53
N ASP A 220 -11.95 5.75 -10.20
CA ASP A 220 -12.68 6.74 -9.43
C ASP A 220 -11.87 8.04 -9.34
N PRO A 221 -12.29 9.14 -9.98
CA PRO A 221 -11.56 10.41 -9.93
C PRO A 221 -11.55 11.05 -8.54
N ALA A 222 -12.44 10.65 -7.63
CA ALA A 222 -12.51 11.20 -6.28
C ALA A 222 -11.45 10.58 -5.34
N SER A 223 -11.18 9.28 -5.48
CA SER A 223 -10.15 8.56 -4.70
C SER A 223 -8.85 8.35 -5.46
N ALA A 224 -8.86 8.49 -6.80
CA ALA A 224 -7.75 8.15 -7.71
C ALA A 224 -7.35 6.67 -7.66
N THR A 225 -8.35 5.79 -7.44
CA THR A 225 -8.18 4.33 -7.30
C THR A 225 -9.05 3.59 -8.31
N CYS A 226 -8.63 2.39 -8.70
CA CYS A 226 -9.45 1.51 -9.52
C CYS A 226 -10.55 0.84 -8.68
N VAL A 227 -11.79 0.95 -9.15
CA VAL A 227 -13.00 0.38 -8.54
C VAL A 227 -13.73 -0.48 -9.57
N GLU A 228 -14.72 -1.26 -9.12
CA GLU A 228 -15.48 -2.12 -10.03
C GLU A 228 -16.46 -1.30 -10.87
N CYS A 229 -17.05 -0.26 -10.26
CA CYS A 229 -18.04 0.57 -10.92
C CYS A 229 -18.20 1.95 -10.26
N LEU A 230 -18.79 2.87 -11.03
CA LEU A 230 -19.39 4.11 -10.57
C LEU A 230 -20.82 4.19 -11.10
N LEU A 231 -21.67 5.03 -10.52
CA LEU A 231 -23.09 5.13 -10.93
C LEU A 231 -23.27 5.48 -12.41
N ASP A 232 -22.45 6.36 -12.95
CA ASP A 232 -22.45 6.76 -14.36
C ASP A 232 -21.73 5.77 -15.29
N GLN A 233 -21.05 4.78 -14.72
CA GLN A 233 -20.30 3.72 -15.40
C GLN A 233 -20.74 2.32 -14.97
N ALA A 234 -21.99 2.16 -14.52
CA ALA A 234 -22.52 0.92 -13.97
C ALA A 234 -22.55 -0.24 -14.99
N GLN A 235 -22.35 0.05 -16.28
CA GLN A 235 -22.22 -0.98 -17.33
C GLN A 235 -21.02 -1.90 -17.11
N ALA A 236 -20.02 -1.48 -16.30
CA ALA A 236 -18.91 -2.32 -15.87
C ALA A 236 -19.37 -3.58 -15.12
N CYS A 237 -20.54 -3.55 -14.47
CA CYS A 237 -21.11 -4.68 -13.74
C CYS A 237 -21.90 -5.67 -14.60
N GLY A 238 -22.04 -5.42 -15.91
CA GLY A 238 -22.83 -6.27 -16.80
C GLY A 238 -24.30 -6.31 -16.40
N ASP A 239 -24.78 -7.48 -15.96
CA ASP A 239 -26.20 -7.72 -15.60
C ASP A 239 -26.55 -7.32 -14.15
N PHE A 240 -25.56 -6.90 -13.36
CA PHE A 240 -25.73 -6.55 -11.95
C PHE A 240 -25.70 -5.03 -11.71
N SER A 241 -26.27 -4.58 -10.59
CA SER A 241 -26.22 -3.18 -10.18
C SER A 241 -24.84 -2.78 -9.63
N CYS A 242 -24.56 -1.49 -9.66
CA CYS A 242 -23.47 -0.88 -8.91
C CYS A 242 -23.98 -0.41 -7.54
N ASP A 243 -23.24 -0.71 -6.48
CA ASP A 243 -23.45 -0.14 -5.16
C ASP A 243 -22.69 1.21 -5.06
N PRO A 244 -23.38 2.35 -4.92
CA PRO A 244 -22.72 3.66 -4.84
C PRO A 244 -21.89 3.87 -3.58
N GLU A 245 -22.18 3.14 -2.49
CA GLU A 245 -21.46 3.28 -1.23
C GLU A 245 -20.13 2.53 -1.28
N THR A 246 -20.16 1.28 -1.75
CA THR A 246 -18.99 0.39 -1.78
C THR A 246 -18.24 0.40 -3.10
N ARG A 247 -18.77 1.04 -4.14
CA ARG A 247 -18.20 1.12 -5.51
C ARG A 247 -17.89 -0.25 -6.11
N SER A 248 -18.72 -1.22 -5.73
CA SER A 248 -18.57 -2.63 -6.06
C SER A 248 -19.82 -3.11 -6.81
N CYS A 249 -19.63 -4.06 -7.71
CA CYS A 249 -20.74 -4.68 -8.39
C CYS A 249 -21.48 -5.60 -7.40
N THR A 250 -22.81 -5.49 -7.37
CA THR A 250 -23.61 -6.35 -6.51
C THR A 250 -23.84 -7.71 -7.17
N THR A 251 -24.54 -8.61 -6.46
CA THR A 251 -25.10 -9.84 -7.05
C THR A 251 -26.57 -9.69 -7.41
N THR A 252 -27.17 -8.50 -7.25
CA THR A 252 -28.57 -8.24 -7.56
C THR A 252 -28.70 -7.85 -9.02
N GLY A 253 -29.52 -8.59 -9.77
CA GLY A 253 -29.76 -8.31 -11.18
C GLY A 253 -30.46 -6.96 -11.37
N LEU A 254 -30.16 -6.29 -12.48
CA LEU A 254 -30.84 -5.05 -12.86
C LEU A 254 -32.36 -5.25 -12.91
N ARG A 255 -33.12 -4.31 -12.35
CA ARG A 255 -34.59 -4.27 -12.39
C ARG A 255 -35.27 -5.54 -11.83
N SER A 256 -34.61 -6.24 -10.92
CA SER A 256 -35.10 -7.50 -10.37
C SER A 256 -35.96 -7.33 -9.12
N ARG A 257 -35.84 -6.20 -8.41
CA ARG A 257 -36.47 -5.96 -7.11
C ARG A 257 -37.79 -5.18 -7.22
N GLY A 258 -38.85 -5.73 -6.64
CA GLY A 258 -40.16 -5.10 -6.49
C GLY A 258 -40.34 -4.37 -5.17
N SER A 259 -41.57 -3.96 -4.88
CA SER A 259 -41.91 -3.21 -3.67
C SER A 259 -41.46 -3.94 -2.40
N CYS A 260 -40.86 -3.20 -1.46
CA CYS A 260 -40.34 -3.69 -0.18
C CYS A 260 -39.19 -4.69 -0.24
N GLU A 261 -38.65 -5.02 -1.41
CA GLU A 261 -37.41 -5.77 -1.47
C GLU A 261 -36.20 -4.85 -1.22
N PRO A 262 -35.16 -5.33 -0.50
CA PRO A 262 -33.99 -4.52 -0.20
C PRO A 262 -33.20 -4.19 -1.45
N CYS A 263 -32.58 -3.01 -1.47
CA CYS A 263 -31.81 -2.51 -2.60
C CYS A 263 -30.58 -1.71 -2.18
N ARG A 264 -29.57 -1.67 -3.05
CA ARG A 264 -28.39 -0.78 -2.91
C ARG A 264 -28.42 0.42 -3.85
N SER A 265 -29.16 0.33 -4.95
CA SER A 265 -29.37 1.44 -5.87
C SER A 265 -30.66 1.30 -6.65
N ASP A 266 -31.09 2.38 -7.29
CA ASP A 266 -32.29 2.44 -8.13
C ASP A 266 -32.22 1.46 -9.31
N ALA A 267 -31.01 1.05 -9.70
CA ALA A 267 -30.79 0.09 -10.78
C ALA A 267 -31.29 -1.32 -10.44
N GLU A 268 -31.37 -1.68 -9.16
CA GLU A 268 -31.92 -2.97 -8.70
C GLU A 268 -33.44 -2.99 -8.76
N CYS A 269 -34.05 -1.84 -8.51
CA CYS A 269 -35.49 -1.68 -8.47
C CYS A 269 -36.11 -1.75 -9.86
N LYS A 270 -37.33 -2.30 -9.97
CA LYS A 270 -38.15 -2.27 -11.18
C LYS A 270 -38.26 -0.84 -11.76
N THR A 271 -38.63 -0.73 -13.03
CA THR A 271 -38.56 0.55 -13.78
C THR A 271 -39.40 1.68 -13.16
N ASP A 272 -40.47 1.33 -12.45
CA ASP A 272 -41.36 2.26 -11.75
C ASP A 272 -41.06 2.37 -10.25
N HIS A 273 -39.88 1.94 -9.81
CA HIS A 273 -39.45 1.95 -8.41
C HIS A 273 -38.16 2.74 -8.23
N ILE A 274 -38.00 3.29 -7.03
CA ILE A 274 -36.75 3.91 -6.55
C ILE A 274 -36.29 3.25 -5.26
N CYS A 275 -34.99 3.25 -5.02
CA CYS A 275 -34.40 2.73 -3.81
C CYS A 275 -34.38 3.83 -2.74
N VAL A 276 -35.08 3.63 -1.63
CA VAL A 276 -35.25 4.66 -0.59
C VAL A 276 -34.87 4.12 0.77
N ALA A 277 -34.27 4.98 1.60
CA ALA A 277 -34.13 4.71 3.02
C ALA A 277 -35.52 4.75 3.67
N MET A 278 -35.72 3.90 4.68
CA MET A 278 -36.97 3.79 5.43
C MET A 278 -36.71 3.90 6.93
N ASP A 279 -37.73 4.30 7.66
CA ASP A 279 -37.75 4.32 9.11
C ASP A 279 -38.67 3.20 9.63
N PHE A 280 -38.49 2.85 10.90
CA PHE A 280 -39.45 2.05 11.66
C PHE A 280 -39.65 2.69 13.03
N ASP A 281 -40.89 3.01 13.38
CA ASP A 281 -41.26 3.73 14.61
C ASP A 281 -40.40 5.01 14.83
N GLY A 282 -40.16 5.74 13.72
CA GLY A 282 -39.35 6.96 13.70
C GLY A 282 -37.84 6.77 13.83
N SER A 283 -37.35 5.52 13.80
CA SER A 283 -35.92 5.18 13.83
C SER A 283 -35.43 4.73 12.45
N PRO A 284 -34.27 5.22 11.97
CA PRO A 284 -33.76 4.84 10.67
C PRO A 284 -33.37 3.36 10.59
N ARG A 285 -33.65 2.76 9.44
CA ARG A 285 -33.24 1.40 9.09
C ARG A 285 -31.85 1.42 8.46
N ASP A 286 -31.09 0.34 8.66
CA ASP A 286 -29.77 0.15 8.04
C ASP A 286 -29.85 -0.25 6.55
N ALA A 287 -31.04 -0.61 6.07
CA ALA A 287 -31.28 -1.03 4.70
C ALA A 287 -32.24 -0.08 3.99
N ALA A 288 -32.06 0.05 2.69
CA ALA A 288 -32.97 0.73 1.77
C ALA A 288 -33.83 -0.29 1.03
N TYR A 289 -35.00 0.13 0.55
CA TYR A 289 -35.98 -0.73 -0.10
C TYR A 289 -36.51 -0.09 -1.37
N CYS A 290 -36.85 -0.93 -2.33
CA CYS A 290 -37.49 -0.49 -3.55
C CYS A 290 -38.95 -0.13 -3.24
N LEU A 291 -39.35 1.12 -3.48
CA LEU A 291 -40.74 1.54 -3.42
C LEU A 291 -41.19 2.07 -4.77
N ARG A 292 -42.43 1.76 -5.13
CA ARG A 292 -43.02 2.19 -6.41
C ARG A 292 -43.27 3.70 -6.36
N ILE A 293 -43.00 4.40 -7.44
CA ILE A 293 -43.33 5.81 -7.60
C ILE A 293 -44.82 5.95 -7.91
N ASP A 294 -45.53 6.79 -7.17
CA ASP A 294 -46.91 7.19 -7.50
C ASP A 294 -46.87 8.14 -8.70
N ASN A 295 -47.39 7.67 -9.84
CA ASN A 295 -47.40 8.42 -11.10
C ASN A 295 -48.79 8.92 -11.47
N ALA A 296 -49.76 8.77 -10.56
CA ALA A 296 -51.12 9.20 -10.78
C ALA A 296 -51.24 10.74 -10.91
N PRO A 297 -52.23 11.23 -11.66
CA PRO A 297 -52.54 12.65 -11.70
C PRO A 297 -52.96 13.16 -10.32
N ALA A 298 -52.87 14.47 -10.11
CA ALA A 298 -53.18 15.09 -8.83
C ALA A 298 -54.58 14.70 -8.30
N ASN A 299 -54.63 14.25 -7.04
CA ASN A 299 -55.81 13.74 -6.32
C ASN A 299 -56.27 12.32 -6.71
N GLU A 300 -55.47 11.59 -7.48
CA GLU A 300 -55.58 10.14 -7.66
C GLU A 300 -54.32 9.47 -7.08
N THR A 301 -54.34 8.16 -6.94
CA THR A 301 -53.14 7.36 -6.63
C THR A 301 -53.18 6.07 -7.42
N ASP A 302 -52.04 5.62 -7.93
CA ASP A 302 -51.88 4.31 -8.54
C ASP A 302 -51.24 3.28 -7.60
N CYS A 303 -51.06 3.66 -6.33
CA CYS A 303 -50.65 2.79 -5.25
C CYS A 303 -51.66 1.67 -5.02
N LEU A 304 -51.14 0.46 -4.83
CA LEU A 304 -51.91 -0.75 -4.64
C LEU A 304 -51.68 -1.26 -3.23
N GLU A 305 -52.70 -1.87 -2.64
CA GLU A 305 -52.59 -2.55 -1.36
C GLU A 305 -51.45 -3.59 -1.40
N PRO A 306 -50.65 -3.69 -0.32
CA PRO A 306 -50.75 -2.94 0.95
C PRO A 306 -49.98 -1.60 0.95
N PHE A 307 -49.34 -1.24 -0.17
CA PHE A 307 -48.46 -0.08 -0.33
C PHE A 307 -49.23 1.22 -0.59
N THR A 308 -50.23 1.55 0.24
CA THR A 308 -51.12 2.70 0.00
C THR A 308 -50.73 3.97 0.73
N VAL A 309 -49.66 3.93 1.53
CA VAL A 309 -49.16 5.11 2.25
C VAL A 309 -48.34 5.96 1.28
N LEU A 310 -48.87 7.12 0.93
CA LEU A 310 -48.15 8.10 0.11
C LEU A 310 -47.13 8.84 0.97
N ASP A 311 -45.87 8.79 0.56
CA ASP A 311 -44.80 9.52 1.22
C ASP A 311 -43.83 10.15 0.22
N ILE A 312 -43.16 11.23 0.61
CA ILE A 312 -42.13 11.89 -0.19
C ILE A 312 -40.77 11.35 0.27
N ARG A 313 -40.07 10.67 -0.64
CA ARG A 313 -38.76 10.08 -0.38
C ARG A 313 -37.73 10.53 -1.40
N ALA A 314 -36.48 10.63 -0.96
CA ALA A 314 -35.35 10.82 -1.86
C ALA A 314 -34.79 9.45 -2.26
N SER A 315 -34.45 9.29 -3.54
CA SER A 315 -33.62 8.17 -3.99
C SER A 315 -32.28 8.19 -3.27
N ILE A 316 -31.82 7.05 -2.76
CA ILE A 316 -30.47 6.94 -2.18
C ILE A 316 -29.37 7.01 -3.25
N THR A 317 -29.75 6.87 -4.53
CA THR A 317 -28.83 6.87 -5.68
C THR A 317 -28.65 8.26 -6.25
N THR A 318 -29.75 8.97 -6.51
CA THR A 318 -29.73 10.28 -7.19
C THR A 318 -29.98 11.46 -6.24
N GLY A 319 -30.53 11.21 -5.06
CA GLY A 319 -31.02 12.25 -4.14
C GLY A 319 -32.29 12.96 -4.62
N GLU A 320 -32.86 12.56 -5.76
CA GLU A 320 -34.08 13.16 -6.29
C GLU A 320 -35.31 12.71 -5.49
N PHE A 321 -36.23 13.64 -5.25
CA PHE A 321 -37.46 13.37 -4.51
C PHE A 321 -38.59 12.86 -5.42
N ALA A 322 -39.29 11.83 -4.97
CA ALA A 322 -40.51 11.32 -5.58
C ALA A 322 -41.58 11.03 -4.52
N ILE A 323 -42.85 11.02 -4.94
CA ILE A 323 -43.94 10.46 -4.14
C ILE A 323 -43.93 8.95 -4.36
N VAL A 324 -43.86 8.18 -3.28
CA VAL A 324 -43.79 6.72 -3.33
C VAL A 324 -44.98 6.06 -2.66
N CYS A 325 -45.30 4.86 -3.14
CA CYS A 325 -46.23 3.92 -2.57
C CYS A 325 -45.53 3.10 -1.49
N GLY A 326 -45.64 3.54 -0.24
CA GLY A 326 -45.01 2.96 0.92
C GLY A 326 -45.98 2.22 1.84
N ILE A 327 -45.42 1.77 2.96
CA ILE A 327 -46.13 1.12 4.07
C ILE A 327 -46.27 2.09 5.24
N ASN A 328 -47.02 1.70 6.28
CA ASN A 328 -47.05 2.48 7.51
C ASN A 328 -45.83 2.17 8.38
N GLU A 329 -44.75 2.91 8.14
CA GLU A 329 -43.46 2.80 8.86
C GLU A 329 -43.58 3.01 10.38
N ALA A 330 -44.69 3.57 10.89
CA ALA A 330 -44.94 3.66 12.33
C ALA A 330 -45.37 2.33 12.97
N LEU A 331 -45.79 1.35 12.17
CA LEU A 331 -46.40 0.10 12.66
C LEU A 331 -45.73 -1.16 12.12
N THR A 332 -45.12 -1.10 10.94
CA THR A 332 -44.58 -2.29 10.29
C THR A 332 -43.36 -1.97 9.42
N THR A 333 -42.63 -3.01 9.03
CA THR A 333 -41.46 -2.96 8.15
C THR A 333 -41.76 -3.64 6.82
N CYS A 334 -40.87 -3.44 5.86
CA CYS A 334 -40.99 -4.10 4.57
C CYS A 334 -40.85 -5.62 4.67
N GLU A 335 -40.00 -6.10 5.57
CA GLU A 335 -39.86 -7.54 5.84
C GLU A 335 -41.17 -8.15 6.33
N ALA A 336 -41.82 -7.54 7.32
CA ALA A 336 -43.09 -8.05 7.84
C ALA A 336 -44.19 -8.08 6.77
N VAL A 337 -44.19 -7.11 5.84
CA VAL A 337 -45.12 -7.09 4.71
C VAL A 337 -44.80 -8.18 3.68
N LEU A 338 -43.53 -8.49 3.44
CA LEU A 338 -43.11 -9.56 2.54
C LEU A 338 -43.35 -10.96 3.13
N ASP A 339 -43.28 -11.10 4.46
CA ASP A 339 -43.52 -12.36 5.17
C ASP A 339 -45.02 -12.68 5.30
N TYR A 340 -45.91 -11.76 4.93
CA TYR A 340 -47.37 -11.95 5.03
C TYR A 340 -47.82 -13.30 4.47
N ASP A 341 -48.67 -14.01 5.23
CA ASP A 341 -49.24 -15.34 4.95
C ASP A 341 -48.25 -16.52 4.98
N SER A 342 -46.98 -16.28 5.35
CA SER A 342 -46.03 -17.37 5.63
C SER A 342 -46.35 -18.10 6.94
N GLU A 343 -45.91 -19.35 7.09
CA GLU A 343 -46.05 -20.11 8.34
C GLU A 343 -45.09 -19.60 9.40
N CYS A 344 -45.57 -19.48 10.64
CA CYS A 344 -44.77 -18.98 11.76
C CYS A 344 -45.01 -19.77 13.04
N ALA A 345 -44.00 -19.79 13.90
CA ALA A 345 -44.09 -20.31 15.26
C ALA A 345 -44.32 -19.17 16.28
N ASP A 346 -43.68 -18.02 16.05
CA ASP A 346 -43.83 -16.82 16.88
C ASP A 346 -43.59 -15.53 16.08
N ALA A 347 -43.74 -14.38 16.73
CA ALA A 347 -43.74 -13.08 16.06
C ALA A 347 -42.37 -12.70 15.45
N ASP A 348 -41.27 -13.27 15.94
CA ASP A 348 -39.94 -12.99 15.36
C ASP A 348 -39.74 -13.67 13.99
N ASP A 349 -40.63 -14.61 13.61
CA ASP A 349 -40.66 -15.20 12.26
C ASP A 349 -41.36 -14.28 11.23
N CYS A 350 -41.99 -13.19 11.68
CA CYS A 350 -42.84 -12.34 10.86
C CYS A 350 -42.26 -10.93 10.78
N GLY A 351 -41.28 -10.71 9.91
CA GLY A 351 -40.55 -9.46 9.82
C GLY A 351 -39.18 -9.50 10.48
N VAL A 352 -38.82 -8.42 11.17
CA VAL A 352 -37.47 -8.28 11.72
C VAL A 352 -37.49 -8.70 13.20
N PRO A 353 -36.71 -9.72 13.59
CA PRO A 353 -36.67 -10.20 14.97
C PRO A 353 -36.42 -9.07 15.97
N GLY A 354 -37.28 -8.99 16.98
CA GLY A 354 -37.20 -8.00 18.05
C GLY A 354 -37.79 -6.62 17.76
N LEU A 355 -38.32 -6.35 16.56
CA LEU A 355 -38.95 -5.07 16.25
C LEU A 355 -40.46 -5.03 16.52
N ASN A 356 -41.12 -6.18 16.72
CA ASN A 356 -42.59 -6.28 16.85
C ASN A 356 -43.31 -5.61 15.66
N ASP A 357 -42.72 -5.72 14.48
CA ASP A 357 -43.18 -5.17 13.21
C ASP A 357 -44.08 -6.14 12.43
N GLY A 358 -44.10 -7.42 12.81
CA GLY A 358 -45.11 -8.39 12.41
C GLY A 358 -45.72 -9.18 13.57
N VAL A 359 -46.70 -10.00 13.21
CA VAL A 359 -47.55 -10.74 14.13
C VAL A 359 -47.69 -12.18 13.63
N CYS A 360 -47.40 -13.15 14.49
CA CYS A 360 -47.70 -14.55 14.23
C CYS A 360 -49.00 -14.95 14.92
N ASP A 361 -50.10 -14.95 14.18
CA ASP A 361 -51.40 -15.34 14.71
C ASP A 361 -52.25 -15.97 13.60
N THR A 362 -53.43 -16.45 13.95
CA THR A 362 -54.35 -17.02 12.99
C THR A 362 -54.99 -15.94 12.12
N ILE A 363 -54.97 -16.13 10.80
CA ILE A 363 -55.56 -15.24 9.79
C ILE A 363 -56.79 -15.91 9.18
N GLU A 364 -57.87 -15.15 8.96
CA GLU A 364 -59.21 -15.66 8.62
C GLU A 364 -59.19 -16.78 7.58
N PHE A 365 -59.79 -17.92 7.94
CA PHE A 365 -59.94 -19.14 7.13
C PHE A 365 -58.68 -19.99 6.89
N GLU A 366 -57.51 -19.58 7.38
CA GLU A 366 -56.27 -20.35 7.20
C GLU A 366 -55.95 -21.29 8.39
N PRO A 367 -55.45 -22.51 8.12
CA PRO A 367 -55.03 -23.42 9.18
C PRO A 367 -53.63 -23.03 9.71
N GLY A 368 -53.53 -22.91 11.04
CA GLY A 368 -52.28 -22.62 11.73
C GLY A 368 -52.02 -21.12 11.91
N SER A 369 -50.94 -20.79 12.62
CA SER A 369 -50.48 -19.40 12.75
C SER A 369 -49.75 -18.99 11.47
N ARG A 370 -50.07 -17.79 10.99
CA ARG A 370 -49.54 -17.20 9.77
C ARG A 370 -48.99 -15.81 10.10
N CYS A 371 -48.00 -15.38 9.35
CA CYS A 371 -47.48 -14.03 9.49
C CYS A 371 -48.48 -13.01 8.97
N SER A 372 -48.76 -12.03 9.81
CA SER A 372 -49.43 -10.79 9.49
C SER A 372 -48.59 -9.63 10.00
N TYR A 373 -49.10 -8.41 9.89
CA TYR A 373 -48.45 -7.23 10.39
C TYR A 373 -49.43 -6.27 11.06
N PRO A 374 -48.97 -5.45 12.04
CA PRO A 374 -49.80 -4.51 12.74
C PRO A 374 -50.41 -3.49 11.79
N CYS A 375 -51.64 -3.09 12.11
CA CYS A 375 -52.38 -2.10 11.34
C CYS A 375 -53.15 -1.18 12.28
N ASP A 376 -53.56 -0.02 11.76
CA ASP A 376 -54.38 0.93 12.49
C ASP A 376 -55.60 1.35 11.66
N THR A 377 -56.78 1.05 12.21
CA THR A 377 -58.08 1.45 11.66
C THR A 377 -58.30 2.96 11.59
N ALA A 378 -57.50 3.79 12.28
CA ALA A 378 -57.57 5.25 12.19
C ALA A 378 -56.88 5.82 10.95
N SER A 379 -56.14 5.00 10.19
CA SER A 379 -55.47 5.44 8.98
C SER A 379 -56.45 5.61 7.81
N GLN A 380 -56.24 6.64 6.99
CA GLN A 380 -57.14 6.98 5.87
C GLN A 380 -57.05 6.01 4.68
N TYR A 381 -56.04 5.14 4.66
CA TYR A 381 -55.72 4.25 3.54
C TYR A 381 -55.72 2.78 3.98
N PRO A 382 -56.10 1.84 3.08
CA PRO A 382 -56.10 0.42 3.39
C PRO A 382 -54.67 -0.11 3.50
N GLN A 383 -54.27 -0.52 4.71
CA GLN A 383 -52.93 -1.04 5.03
C GLN A 383 -52.79 -2.55 4.77
N CYS A 384 -53.92 -3.23 4.53
CA CYS A 384 -53.98 -4.69 4.45
C CYS A 384 -54.21 -5.16 3.02
N HIS A 385 -53.75 -6.37 2.72
CA HIS A 385 -54.08 -7.05 1.46
C HIS A 385 -55.57 -7.36 1.40
N SER A 386 -56.29 -6.87 0.39
CA SER A 386 -57.66 -7.33 0.10
C SER A 386 -57.72 -8.86 -0.07
N PRO A 387 -58.77 -9.54 0.45
CA PRO A 387 -59.99 -8.98 1.05
C PRO A 387 -59.88 -8.67 2.55
N PHE A 388 -58.70 -8.81 3.14
CA PHE A 388 -58.52 -8.71 4.59
C PHE A 388 -58.51 -7.26 5.06
N SER A 389 -59.23 -7.00 6.15
CA SER A 389 -59.23 -5.69 6.80
C SER A 389 -58.37 -5.69 8.06
N CYS A 390 -58.03 -4.50 8.51
CA CYS A 390 -57.48 -4.32 9.84
C CYS A 390 -58.55 -4.64 10.89
N ALA A 391 -58.30 -5.61 11.76
CA ALA A 391 -59.23 -6.03 12.81
C ALA A 391 -58.47 -6.37 14.10
N THR A 392 -59.21 -6.53 15.20
CA THR A 392 -58.64 -6.83 16.51
C THR A 392 -58.65 -8.32 16.75
N GLY A 393 -57.48 -8.95 16.80
CA GLY A 393 -57.36 -10.39 17.01
C GLY A 393 -57.25 -10.78 18.49
N THR A 394 -56.76 -11.99 18.72
CA THR A 394 -56.73 -12.59 20.05
C THR A 394 -55.73 -11.86 20.94
N GLY A 395 -56.21 -11.20 22.00
CA GLY A 395 -55.35 -10.44 22.92
C GLY A 395 -55.37 -8.92 22.73
N GLY A 396 -56.20 -8.42 21.80
CA GLY A 396 -56.46 -6.98 21.66
C GLY A 396 -55.52 -6.22 20.72
N THR A 397 -54.61 -6.92 20.04
CA THR A 397 -53.74 -6.38 19.00
C THR A 397 -54.50 -6.24 17.67
N GLN A 398 -54.26 -5.14 16.96
CA GLN A 398 -54.81 -4.94 15.62
C GLN A 398 -53.80 -5.38 14.57
N TYR A 399 -54.20 -6.29 13.68
CA TYR A 399 -53.37 -6.78 12.58
C TYR A 399 -54.22 -7.11 11.34
N CYS A 400 -53.57 -7.20 10.20
CA CYS A 400 -54.24 -7.46 8.93
C CYS A 400 -54.79 -8.90 8.85
N GLY A 401 -56.10 -9.05 8.62
CA GLY A 401 -56.74 -10.37 8.53
C GLY A 401 -57.04 -11.05 9.86
N ALA A 402 -57.00 -10.28 10.96
CA ALA A 402 -57.54 -10.70 12.24
C ALA A 402 -59.06 -10.97 12.18
N TRP A 403 -59.55 -11.86 13.06
CA TRP A 403 -60.97 -12.21 13.17
C TRP A 403 -61.57 -11.96 14.54
#